data_AF-A0A660T9B4-F1
#
_entry.id   AF-A0A660T9B4-F1
#
_cell.length_a   1.000
_cell.length_b   1.000
_cell.length_c   1.000
_cell.angle_alpha   90.00
_cell.angle_beta   90.00
_cell.angle_gamma   90.00
#
_symmetry.space_group_name_H-M   'P 1'
#
loop_
_entity.id
_entity.type
_entity.pdbx_description
1 polymer ?
#
loop_
_entity_poly.entity_id
_entity_poly.type
_entity_poly.pdbx_seq_one_letter_code
_entity_poly.pdbx_strand_id
1 'polypeptide(L)' 'MIRGLYTGASGMMAQMHRMDALSNNLANVDLTGYKKDTSVSKAFPEM' A
#
# COMPACT_ATOMS: atom_id res chain seq x y z
N MET A 1 -7.90 -5.90 23.12
CA MET A 1 -8.72 -5.25 22.07
C MET A 1 -8.03 -4.06 21.40
N ILE A 2 -7.41 -3.13 22.16
CA ILE A 2 -6.74 -1.94 21.62
C ILE A 2 -5.64 -2.26 20.58
N ARG A 3 -4.72 -3.18 20.89
CA ARG A 3 -3.66 -3.58 19.95
C ARG A 3 -4.20 -4.18 18.65
N GLY A 4 -5.29 -4.96 18.72
CA GLY A 4 -5.94 -5.55 17.53
C GLY A 4 -6.63 -4.50 16.64
N LEU A 5 -7.24 -3.47 17.23
CA LEU A 5 -7.77 -2.31 16.49
C LEU A 5 -6.67 -1.57 15.74
N TYR A 6 -5.53 -1.32 16.39
CA TYR A 6 -4.39 -0.70 15.73
C TYR A 6 -3.80 -1.59 14.63
N THR A 7 -3.63 -2.89 14.86
CA THR A 7 -3.16 -3.83 13.82
C THR A 7 -4.11 -3.88 12.62
N GLY A 8 -5.43 -3.94 12.87
CA GLY A 8 -6.45 -3.93 11.80
C GLY A 8 -6.49 -2.61 11.03
N ALA A 9 -6.43 -1.48 11.73
CA ALA A 9 -6.37 -0.15 11.12
C ALA A 9 -5.10 0.04 10.30
N SER A 10 -3.93 -0.34 10.82
CA SER A 10 -2.66 -0.31 10.08
C SER A 10 -2.69 -1.21 8.84
N GLY A 11 -3.31 -2.40 8.93
CA GLY A 11 -3.52 -3.29 7.78
C GLY A 11 -4.41 -2.68 6.70
N MET A 12 -5.53 -2.04 7.10
CA MET A 12 -6.39 -1.32 6.15
C MET A 12 -5.65 -0.15 5.48
N MET A 13 -4.89 0.63 6.23
CA MET A 13 -4.14 1.76 5.66
C MET A 13 -3.07 1.27 4.67
N ALA A 14 -2.34 0.21 5.01
CA ALA A 14 -1.38 -0.41 4.09
C ALA A 14 -2.05 -0.89 2.79
N GLN A 15 -3.26 -1.46 2.89
CA GLN A 15 -4.00 -1.91 1.72
C GLN A 15 -4.55 -0.75 0.88
N MET A 16 -5.00 0.34 1.52
CA MET A 16 -5.41 1.56 0.81
C MET A 16 -4.24 2.14 0.00
N HIS A 17 -3.06 2.27 0.60
CA HIS A 17 -1.87 2.74 -0.11
C HIS A 17 -1.49 1.85 -1.31
N ARG A 18 -1.60 0.53 -1.16
CA ARG A 18 -1.38 -0.40 -2.28
C ARG A 18 -2.39 -0.18 -3.41
N MET A 19 -3.65 0.05 -3.07
CA MET A 19 -4.71 0.30 -4.04
C MET A 19 -4.50 1.61 -4.79
N ASP A 20 -4.06 2.67 -4.10
CA ASP A 20 -3.74 3.96 -4.72
C ASP A 20 -2.58 3.86 -5.71
N ALA A 21 -1.51 3.16 -5.33
CA ALA A 21 -0.37 2.91 -6.23
C ALA A 21 -0.78 2.11 -7.47
N LEU A 22 -1.64 1.09 -7.31
CA LEU A 22 -2.19 0.32 -8.43
C LEU A 22 -3.06 1.19 -9.35
N SER A 23 -3.95 2.01 -8.79
CA SER A 23 -4.78 2.95 -9.56
C SER A 23 -3.93 3.94 -10.34
N ASN A 24 -2.88 4.50 -9.74
CA ASN A 24 -1.98 5.43 -10.41
C ASN A 24 -1.22 4.76 -11.56
N ASN A 25 -0.70 3.56 -11.34
CA ASN A 25 -0.03 2.77 -12.37
C ASN A 25 -0.98 2.44 -13.53
N LEU A 26 -2.22 2.07 -13.23
CA LEU A 26 -3.22 1.75 -14.24
C LEU A 26 -3.59 2.99 -15.07
N ALA A 27 -3.77 4.13 -14.41
CA ALA A 27 -4.08 5.40 -15.08
C ALA A 27 -2.96 5.87 -16.03
N ASN A 28 -1.70 5.53 -15.73
CA ASN A 28 -0.53 5.94 -16.51
C ASN A 28 0.05 4.83 -17.38
N VAL A 29 -0.67 3.73 -17.60
CA VAL A 29 -0.16 2.58 -18.36
C VAL A 29 0.19 2.93 -19.82
N ASP A 30 -0.54 3.88 -20.41
CA ASP A 30 -0.35 4.30 -21.80
C ASP A 30 0.71 5.41 -21.97
N LEU A 31 1.27 5.94 -20.87
CA LEU A 31 2.29 6.98 -20.95
C LEU A 31 3.65 6.37 -21.30
N THR A 32 4.22 6.79 -22.44
CA THR A 32 5.55 6.35 -22.87
C THR A 32 6.62 6.80 -21.86
N GLY A 33 7.34 5.84 -21.28
CA GLY A 33 8.41 6.11 -20.31
C GLY A 33 7.95 6.23 -18.85
N TYR A 34 6.68 5.93 -18.54
CA TYR A 34 6.20 5.88 -17.15
C TYR A 34 6.91 4.79 -16.33
N LYS A 35 7.32 5.14 -15.11
CA LYS A 35 7.93 4.20 -14.15
C LYS A 35 6.89 3.79 -13.13
N LYS A 36 6.52 2.52 -13.15
CA LYS A 36 5.57 1.96 -12.20
C LYS A 36 6.05 2.12 -10.75
N ASP A 37 5.13 2.53 -9.89
CA ASP A 37 5.34 2.51 -8.45
C ASP A 37 4.99 1.12 -7.89
N THR A 38 5.69 0.66 -6.85
CA THR A 38 5.43 -0.62 -6.20
C THR A 38 5.44 -0.44 -4.68
N SER A 39 4.27 -0.56 -4.07
CA SER A 39 4.13 -0.52 -2.63
C SER A 39 4.75 -1.76 -1.98
N VAL A 40 5.69 -1.56 -1.05
CA VAL A 40 6.29 -2.63 -0.24
C VAL A 40 5.81 -2.52 1.19
N SER A 41 5.16 -3.56 1.70
CA SER A 41 4.74 -3.66 3.11
C SER A 41 5.70 -4.54 3.89
N LYS A 42 6.12 -4.12 5.09
CA LYS A 42 6.92 -4.92 6.01
C LYS A 42 6.17 -5.08 7.33
N ALA A 43 6.30 -6.27 7.94
CA ALA A 43 5.82 -6.49 9.30
C ALA A 43 6.59 -5.64 10.31
N PHE A 44 5.93 -5.28 11.41
CA PHE A 44 6.60 -4.61 12.52
C PHE A 44 7.67 -5.53 13.11
N PRO A 45 8.83 -5.00 13.57
CA PRO A 45 9.80 -5.78 14.32
C PRO A 45 9.15 -6.37 15.57
N GLU A 46 9.44 -7.63 15.87
CA GLU A 46 9.13 -8.22 17.17
C GLU A 46 9.96 -7.47 18.25
N MET A 47 9.30 -7.02 19.32
CA MET A 47 9.95 -6.34 20.46
C MET A 47 10.77 -7.31 21.30
#